data_AF-A0A433VQL7-F1
#
_entry.id   AF-A0A433VQL7-F1
#
_cell.length_a   1.000
_cell.length_b   1.000
_cell.length_c   1.000
_cell.angle_alpha   90.00
_cell.angle_beta   90.00
_cell.angle_gamma   90.00
#
_symmetry.space_group_name_H-M   'P 1'
#
loop_
_entity.id
_entity.type
_entity.pdbx_description
1 polymer ?
#
loop_
_entity_poly.entity_id
_entity_poly.type
_entity_poly.pdbx_seq_one_letter_code
_entity_poly.pdbx_strand_id
1 'polypeptide(L)' 'MDDVNQLSQIQQELEQINQHLMKLFPVTHPLFKDVFENVGAAGYYIQESVYCIKAVIKTAQGDEYDEDEDE' A
#
# COMPACT_ATOMS: atom_id res chain seq x y z
N MET A 1 15.61 6.64 9.87
CA MET A 1 14.50 7.62 9.80
C MET A 1 14.11 8.09 8.39
N ASP A 2 15.03 8.49 7.50
CA ASP A 2 14.65 8.97 6.15
C ASP A 2 14.00 7.88 5.28
N ASP A 3 14.53 6.65 5.31
CA ASP A 3 13.96 5.51 4.57
C ASP A 3 12.54 5.16 5.03
N VAL A 4 12.26 5.25 6.33
CA VAL A 4 10.92 5.02 6.90
C VAL A 4 9.93 6.08 6.42
N ASN A 5 10.37 7.33 6.30
CA ASN A 5 9.54 8.42 5.78
C ASN A 5 9.27 8.24 4.28
N GLN A 6 10.28 7.88 3.50
CA GLN A 6 10.12 7.57 2.07
C GLN A 6 9.18 6.38 1.86
N LEU A 7 9.33 5.29 2.64
CA LEU A 7 8.42 4.14 2.60
C LEU A 7 6.98 4.52 2.97
N SER A 8 6.80 5.39 3.97
CA SER A 8 5.48 5.90 4.35
C SER A 8 4.84 6.73 3.24
N GLN A 9 5.62 7.51 2.50
CA GLN A 9 5.11 8.26 1.33
C GLN A 9 4.68 7.30 0.21
N ILE A 10 5.50 6.30 -0.13
CA ILE A 10 5.14 5.28 -1.13
C ILE A 10 3.85 4.55 -0.72
N GLN A 11 3.70 4.21 0.56
CA GLN A 11 2.49 3.59 1.08
C GLN A 11 1.24 4.46 0.84
N GLN A 12 1.34 5.77 1.11
CA GLN A 12 0.23 6.71 0.91
C GLN A 12 -0.11 6.86 -0.58
N GLU A 13 0.89 6.94 -1.47
CA GLU A 13 0.68 7.02 -2.91
C GLU A 13 -0.04 5.78 -3.45
N LEU A 14 0.37 4.59 -3.01
CA LEU A 14 -0.29 3.33 -3.38
C LEU A 14 -1.75 3.28 -2.91
N GLU A 15 -2.03 3.71 -1.68
CA GLU A 15 -3.40 3.78 -1.17
C GLU A 15 -4.26 4.74 -2.00
N GLN A 16 -3.72 5.89 -2.41
CA GLN A 16 -4.42 6.85 -3.29
C GLN A 16 -4.66 6.26 -4.69
N ILE A 17 -3.66 5.60 -5.28
CA ILE A 17 -3.80 4.94 -6.58
C ILE A 17 -4.90 3.88 -6.51
N ASN A 18 -4.94 3.05 -5.47
CA ASN A 18 -5.97 2.03 -5.31
C ASN A 18 -7.37 2.64 -5.23
N GLN A 19 -7.53 3.72 -4.45
CA GLN A 19 -8.80 4.44 -4.35
C GLN A 19 -9.24 5.04 -5.70
N HIS A 20 -8.31 5.59 -6.47
CA HIS A 20 -8.60 6.12 -7.81
C HIS A 20 -8.96 5.01 -8.79
N LEU A 21 -8.21 3.91 -8.79
CA LEU A 21 -8.44 2.75 -9.64
C LEU A 21 -9.88 2.20 -9.46
N MET A 22 -10.31 2.02 -8.21
CA MET A 22 -11.66 1.51 -7.89
C MET A 22 -12.79 2.48 -8.29
N LYS A 23 -12.49 3.77 -8.45
CA LYS A 23 -13.46 4.79 -8.88
C LYS A 23 -13.61 4.90 -10.39
N LEU A 24 -12.60 4.50 -11.18
CA LEU A 24 -12.63 4.64 -12.63
C LEU A 24 -13.69 3.75 -13.29
N PHE A 25 -13.94 2.58 -12.72
CA PHE A 25 -14.87 1.59 -13.27
C PHE A 25 -15.93 1.22 -12.23
N PRO A 26 -16.90 2.11 -11.95
CA PRO A 26 -18.05 1.74 -11.12
C PRO A 26 -18.88 0.63 -11.80
N VAL A 27 -19.73 -0.05 -11.03
CA VAL A 27 -20.60 -1.14 -11.54
C VAL A 27 -21.51 -0.68 -12.69
N THR A 28 -21.82 0.62 -12.76
CA THR A 28 -22.60 1.24 -13.83
C THR A 28 -21.80 1.55 -15.10
N HIS A 29 -20.48 1.36 -15.09
CA HIS A 29 -19.61 1.67 -16.22
C HIS A 29 -19.84 0.68 -17.38
N PRO A 30 -19.94 1.12 -18.64
CA PRO A 30 -20.21 0.23 -19.78
C PRO A 30 -19.20 -0.91 -19.93
N LEU A 31 -17.93 -0.64 -19.65
CA LEU A 31 -16.84 -1.63 -19.72
C LEU A 31 -16.63 -2.42 -18.42
N PHE A 32 -17.46 -2.22 -17.38
CA PHE A 32 -17.22 -2.80 -16.06
C PHE A 32 -16.97 -4.30 -16.13
N LYS A 33 -17.82 -5.04 -16.84
CA LYS A 33 -17.69 -6.50 -16.96
C LYS A 33 -16.39 -6.94 -17.64
N ASP A 34 -15.88 -6.16 -18.59
CA ASP A 34 -14.69 -6.51 -19.37
C ASP A 34 -13.40 -6.23 -18.59
N VAL A 35 -13.41 -5.24 -17.70
CA VAL A 35 -12.21 -4.83 -16.94
C VAL A 35 -12.24 -5.22 -15.47
N PHE A 36 -13.37 -5.65 -14.92
CA PHE A 36 -13.56 -5.90 -13.49
C PHE A 36 -12.49 -6.82 -12.91
N GLU A 37 -12.18 -7.93 -13.58
CA GLU A 37 -11.17 -8.89 -13.09
C GLU A 37 -9.76 -8.28 -13.08
N ASN A 38 -9.40 -7.56 -14.15
CA ASN A 38 -8.07 -6.94 -14.27
C ASN A 38 -7.89 -5.78 -13.28
N VAL A 39 -8.90 -4.93 -13.14
CA VAL A 39 -8.92 -3.81 -12.19
C VAL A 39 -8.93 -4.34 -10.76
N GLY A 40 -9.70 -5.40 -10.50
CA GLY A 40 -9.74 -6.09 -9.22
C GLY A 40 -8.39 -6.69 -8.85
N ALA A 41 -7.74 -7.39 -9.78
CA ALA A 41 -6.40 -7.95 -9.58
C ALA A 41 -5.35 -6.86 -9.32
N ALA A 42 -5.37 -5.77 -10.09
CA ALA A 42 -4.47 -4.64 -9.86
C ALA A 42 -4.66 -4.02 -8.47
N GLY A 43 -5.91 -3.81 -8.04
CA GLY A 43 -6.20 -3.31 -6.69
C GLY A 43 -5.75 -4.25 -5.59
N TYR A 44 -5.93 -5.57 -5.78
CA TYR A 44 -5.43 -6.59 -4.85
C TYR A 44 -3.91 -6.51 -4.68
N TYR A 45 -3.14 -6.46 -5.76
CA TYR A 45 -1.67 -6.39 -5.67
C TYR A 45 -1.17 -5.07 -5.06
N ILE A 46 -1.87 -3.96 -5.30
CA ILE A 46 -1.56 -2.70 -4.63
C ILE A 46 -1.78 -2.82 -3.12
N GLN A 47 -2.89 -3.43 -2.69
CA GLN A 47 -3.18 -3.65 -1.28
C GLN A 47 -2.15 -4.58 -0.60
N GLU A 48 -1.74 -5.66 -1.26
CA GLU A 48 -0.67 -6.54 -0.76
C GLU A 48 0.67 -5.79 -0.62
N SER A 49 0.99 -4.93 -1.59
CA SER A 49 2.20 -4.09 -1.55
C SER A 49 2.17 -3.13 -0.35
N VAL A 50 1.03 -2.49 -0.09
CA VAL A 50 0.82 -1.63 1.09
C VAL A 50 1.00 -2.41 2.39
N TYR A 51 0.48 -3.63 2.48
CA TYR A 51 0.64 -4.49 3.65
C TYR A 51 2.12 -4.81 3.93
N CYS A 52 2.87 -5.20 2.89
CA CYS A 52 4.30 -5.47 3.00
C CYS A 52 5.09 -4.23 3.43
N ILE A 53 4.80 -3.05 2.87
CA ILE A 53 5.46 -1.80 3.25
C ILE A 53 5.18 -1.46 4.72
N LYS A 54 3.93 -1.63 5.18
CA LYS A 54 3.58 -1.44 6.60
C LYS A 54 4.37 -2.37 7.51
N ALA A 55 4.57 -3.62 7.11
CA ALA A 55 5.38 -4.57 7.87
C ALA A 55 6.85 -4.13 7.96
N VAL A 56 7.44 -3.69 6.84
CA VAL A 56 8.82 -3.17 6.81
C VAL A 56 8.97 -1.94 7.69
N ILE A 57 8.05 -0.97 7.60
CA ILE A 57 8.04 0.24 8.45
C ILE A 57 8.00 -0.17 9.93
N LYS A 58 7.12 -1.10 10.30
CA LYS A 58 6.99 -1.56 11.67
C LYS A 58 8.26 -2.22 12.20
N THR A 59 8.92 -3.06 11.38
CA THR A 59 10.20 -3.67 11.75
C THR A 59 11.29 -2.61 11.92
N ALA A 60 11.44 -1.70 10.95
CA ALA A 60 12.46 -0.65 11.00
C ALA A 60 12.27 0.35 12.15
N GLN A 61 11.03 0.55 12.61
CA GLN A 61 10.72 1.36 13.80
C GLN A 61 10.87 0.58 15.11
N GLY A 62 10.74 -0.75 15.08
CA GLY A 62 10.93 -1.62 16.24
C GLY A 62 12.41 -1.86 16.57
N ASP A 63 13.25 -1.98 15.55
CA ASP A 63 14.72 -2.08 15.71
C ASP A 63 15.34 -0.81 16.35
N GLU A 64 14.61 0.32 16.35
CA GLU A 64 15.08 1.59 16.97
C GLU A 64 14.93 1.61 18.51
N TYR A 65 14.25 0.62 19.13
CA TYR A 65 14.00 0.56 20.58
C TYR A 65 14.81 -0.51 21.33
N ASP A 66 15.57 -1.36 20.63
CA ASP A 66 16.36 -2.44 21.23
C ASP A 66 17.86 -2.09 21.38
N GLU A 67 18.31 -0.88 20.97
CA GLU A 67 19.71 -0.44 21.12
C GLU A 67 20.04 0.25 22.47
N ASP A 68 19.07 0.44 23.38
CA ASP A 68 19.23 1.19 24.64
C ASP A 68 19.08 0.36 25.94
N GLU A 69 19.10 -0.99 25.89
CA GLU A 69 19.16 -1.84 27.09
C GLU A 69 20.48 -2.63 27.16
N ASP A 70 21.59 -1.94 27.42
CA ASP A 70 22.80 -2.51 28.03
C ASP A 70 23.67 -1.39 28.64
N GLU A 71 23.32 -0.90 29.84
CA GLU A 71 24.26 -0.32 30.82
C GLU A 71 23.81 -0.56 32.27
#